data_AF-A0A844MZF1-F1
#
_entry.id   AF-A0A844MZF1-F1
#
_cell.length_a   1.000
_cell.length_b   1.000
_cell.length_c   1.000
_cell.angle_alpha   90.00
_cell.angle_beta   90.00
_cell.angle_gamma   90.00
#
_symmetry.space_group_name_H-M   'P 1'
#
loop_
_entity.id
_entity.type
_entity.pdbx_description
1 polymer ?
#
loop_
_entity_poly.entity_id
_entity_poly.type
_entity_poly.pdbx_seq_one_letter_code
_entity_poly.pdbx_strand_id
1 'polypeptide(L)' 'MLALKGKNLTLIALALMAMAYFSTMSHLEIHPFLKGEFVLIPLQVLALIYIMYWRWYQRPLK' A
#
# COMPACT_ATOMS: atom_id res chain seq x y z
N MET A 1 -1.56 -23.00 19.55
CA MET A 1 -0.37 -22.22 19.15
C MET A 1 -0.74 -21.28 18.01
N LEU A 2 -1.12 -20.05 18.33
CA LEU A 2 -1.33 -18.98 17.34
C LEU A 2 0.04 -18.53 16.83
N ALA A 3 0.67 -19.38 16.01
CA ALA A 3 1.79 -18.99 15.18
C ALA A 3 1.23 -18.12 14.05
N LEU A 4 0.79 -16.91 14.40
CA LEU A 4 0.66 -15.80 13.46
C LEU A 4 2.07 -15.50 12.98
N LYS A 5 2.53 -16.32 12.02
CA LYS A 5 3.79 -16.22 11.29
C LYS A 5 3.95 -14.75 10.95
N GLY A 6 5.00 -14.08 11.43
CA GLY A 6 5.09 -12.60 11.47
C GLY A 6 4.68 -11.88 10.18
N LYS A 7 4.83 -12.54 9.02
CA LYS A 7 4.29 -12.12 7.71
C LYS A 7 2.79 -11.84 7.68
N ASN A 8 1.98 -12.61 8.38
CA ASN A 8 0.53 -12.42 8.44
C ASN A 8 0.17 -11.22 9.34
N LEU A 9 0.93 -10.98 10.42
CA LEU A 9 0.76 -9.80 11.25
C LEU A 9 1.07 -8.51 10.50
N THR A 10 2.14 -8.50 9.70
CA THR A 10 2.48 -7.34 8.86
C THR A 10 1.41 -7.07 7.81
N LEU A 11 0.83 -8.10 7.21
CA LEU A 11 -0.26 -7.95 6.23
C LEU A 11 -1.55 -7.43 6.89
N ILE A 12 -1.88 -7.93 8.09
CA ILE A 12 -3.02 -7.45 8.87
C ILE A 12 -2.83 -5.98 9.26
N ALA A 13 -1.64 -5.61 9.74
CA ALA A 13 -1.33 -4.23 10.09
C ALA A 13 -1.44 -3.29 8.88
N LEU A 14 -0.92 -3.73 7.72
CA LEU A 14 -1.04 -2.97 6.47
C LEU A 14 -2.51 -2.82 6.02
N ALA A 15 -3.31 -3.89 6.14
CA ALA A 15 -4.73 -3.84 5.80
C ALA A 15 -5.52 -2.89 6.71
N LEU A 16 -5.25 -2.91 8.03
CA LEU A 16 -5.87 -1.98 8.98
C LEU A 16 -5.47 -0.53 8.70
N MET A 17 -4.20 -0.29 8.37
CA MET A 17 -3.70 1.02 8.00
C MET A 17 -4.35 1.55 6.71
N ALA A 18 -4.52 0.68 5.70
CA ALA A 18 -5.24 1.04 4.48
C ALA A 18 -6.72 1.36 4.75
N MET A 19 -7.41 0.55 5.56
CA MET A 19 -8.79 0.81 5.96
C MET A 19 -8.96 2.15 6.69
N ALA A 20 -8.05 2.45 7.63
CA ALA A 20 -8.07 3.72 8.34
C ALA A 20 -7.82 4.91 7.38
N TYR A 21 -6.90 4.77 6.43
CA TYR A 21 -6.63 5.78 5.40
C TYR A 21 -7.84 6.01 4.49
N PHE A 22 -8.47 4.95 3.99
CA PHE A 22 -9.65 5.08 3.13
C PHE A 22 -10.87 5.63 3.88
N SER A 23 -11.05 5.23 5.14
CA SER A 23 -12.13 5.76 6.01
C SER A 23 -11.93 7.25 6.32
N THR A 24 -10.71 7.68 6.62
CA THR A 24 -10.44 9.11 6.86
C THR A 24 -10.63 9.93 5.57
N MET A 25 -10.11 9.43 4.45
CA MET A 25 -10.31 10.08 3.15
C MET A 25 -11.78 10.12 2.72
N SER A 26 -12.59 9.11 3.04
CA SER A 26 -14.02 9.10 2.69
C SER A 26 -14.83 10.19 3.39
N HIS A 27 -14.43 10.61 4.59
CA HIS A 27 -15.11 11.68 5.35
C HIS A 27 -14.59 13.09 5.04
N LEU A 28 -13.45 13.21 4.36
CA LEU A 28 -12.92 14.49 3.93
C LEU A 28 -13.80 15.09 2.81
N GLU A 29 -14.27 16.32 3.06
CA GLU A 29 -15.08 17.15 2.14
C GLU A 29 -14.21 17.81 1.07
N ILE A 30 -13.40 17.01 0.36
CA ILE A 30 -12.60 17.47 -0.78
C ILE A 30 -13.39 17.28 -2.07
N HIS A 31 -13.05 18.07 -3.09
CA HIS A 31 -13.57 17.86 -4.44
C HIS A 31 -13.42 16.38 -4.87
N PRO A 32 -14.47 15.76 -5.45
CA PRO A 32 -14.46 14.34 -5.82
C PRO A 32 -13.30 13.95 -6.75
N PHE A 33 -12.87 14.87 -7.61
CA PHE A 33 -11.70 14.68 -8.49
C PHE A 33 -10.41 14.47 -7.68
N LEU A 34 -10.10 15.39 -6.76
CA LEU A 34 -8.91 15.31 -5.91
C LEU A 34 -8.97 14.08 -4.99
N LYS A 35 -10.17 13.75 -4.49
CA LYS A 35 -10.41 12.57 -3.66
C LYS A 35 -10.04 11.27 -4.39
N GLY A 36 -10.32 11.18 -5.69
CA GLY A 36 -9.91 10.07 -6.54
C GLY A 36 -8.39 9.97 -6.69
N GLU A 37 -7.69 11.10 -6.85
CA GLU A 37 -6.22 11.12 -6.93
C GLU A 37 -5.57 10.64 -5.61
N PHE A 38 -6.07 11.08 -4.45
CA PHE A 38 -5.58 10.63 -3.14
C PHE A 38 -5.75 9.13 -2.90
N VAL A 39 -6.76 8.50 -3.51
CA VAL A 39 -6.96 7.05 -3.48
C VAL A 39 -5.94 6.32 -4.36
N LEU A 40 -5.53 6.92 -5.47
CA LEU A 40 -4.60 6.32 -6.43
C LEU A 40 -3.13 6.45 -6.02
N ILE A 41 -2.75 7.51 -5.29
CA ILE A 41 -1.36 7.74 -4.86
C ILE A 41 -0.75 6.52 -4.14
N PRO A 42 -1.37 5.91 -3.12
CA PRO A 42 -0.80 4.73 -2.46
C PRO A 42 -0.60 3.54 -3.41
N LEU A 43 -1.52 3.35 -4.36
CA LEU A 43 -1.44 2.28 -5.35
C LEU A 43 -0.28 2.52 -6.33
N GLN A 44 -0.09 3.77 -6.77
CA GLN A 44 1.03 4.16 -7.63
C GLN A 44 2.37 3.98 -6.92
N VAL A 45 2.47 4.35 -5.63
CA VAL A 45 3.68 4.13 -4.82
C VAL A 45 4.00 2.63 -4.71
N LEU A 46 3.00 1.78 -4.45
CA LEU A 46 3.18 0.34 -4.41
C LEU A 46 3.66 -0.23 -5.75
N ALA A 47 3.10 0.26 -6.87
CA ALA A 47 3.53 -0.15 -8.20
C ALA A 47 5.00 0.23 -8.47
N LEU A 48 5.43 1.43 -8.07
CA LEU A 48 6.83 1.86 -8.18
C LEU A 48 7.76 0.99 -7.33
N ILE A 49 7.39 0.72 -6.07
CA ILE A 49 8.15 -0.18 -5.20
C ILE A 49 8.29 -1.55 -5.86
N TYR A 50 7.19 -2.11 -6.38
CA TYR A 50 7.19 -3.40 -7.05
C TYR A 50 8.15 -3.42 -8.26
N ILE A 51 8.06 -2.43 -9.16
CA ILE A 51 8.93 -2.31 -10.34
C ILE A 51 10.40 -2.15 -9.92
N MET A 52 10.69 -1.35 -8.90
CA MET A 52 12.05 -1.15 -8.39
C MET A 52 12.65 -2.45 -7.85
N TYR A 53 11.90 -3.19 -7.01
CA TYR A 53 12.35 -4.48 -6.50
C TYR A 53 12.52 -5.52 -7.62
N TRP A 54 11.58 -5.56 -8.56
CA TRP A 54 11.66 -6.44 -9.72
C TRP A 54 12.92 -6.17 -10.54
N ARG A 55 13.19 -4.90 -10.87
CA ARG A 55 14.39 -4.49 -11.60
C ARG A 55 15.67 -4.81 -10.82
N TRP A 56 15.66 -4.68 -9.50
CA TRP A 56 16.80 -5.02 -8.65
C TRP A 56 17.09 -6.52 -8.64
N TYR A 57 16.05 -7.35 -8.53
CA TYR A 57 16.17 -8.80 -8.55
C TYR A 57 16.61 -9.34 -9.93
N GLN A 58 16.24 -8.66 -11.01
CA GLN A 58 16.66 -8.99 -12.37
C GLN A 58 18.08 -8.52 -12.72
N ARG A 59 18.81 -7.84 -11.84
CA ARG A 59 20.23 -7.55 -12.08
C ARG A 59 21.05 -8.81 -11.76
N PRO A 60 21.69 -9.46 -12.75
CA PRO A 60 22.71 -10.45 -12.43
C PRO A 60 23.80 -9.74 -11.63
N LEU A 61 24.10 -10.26 -10.45
CA LEU A 61 25.31 -9.92 -9.70
C LEU A 61 26.48 -10.21 -10.66
N LYS A 62 27.07 -9.13 -11.22
CA LYS A 62 28.34 -9.19 -11.93
C LYS A 62 29.47 -9.11 -10.91
#